data_AF-A0A6H0D1M0-F1
#
_entry.id   AF-A0A6H0D1M0-F1
#
_cell.length_a   1.000
_cell.length_b   1.000
_cell.length_c   1.000
_cell.angle_alpha   90.00
_cell.angle_beta   90.00
_cell.angle_gamma   90.00
#
_symmetry.space_group_name_H-M   'P 1'
#
loop_
_entity.id
_entity.type
_entity.pdbx_description
1 polymer ?
#
loop_
_entity_poly.entity_id
_entity_poly.type
_entity_poly.pdbx_seq_one_letter_code
_entity_poly.pdbx_strand_id
1 'polypeptide(L)'
;MLRLLPLIREQFPVGVLSNSTDALHADLAHHGITFDHVMPSADLGVDKPSPHAYRLAAERMATAPGDLLYFDDEPTFVRSAAAAGLQAHLFMSATDVQQHLGRCCVKVRT
;
A
#
# COMPACT_ATOMS: atom_id res chain seq x y z
N MET A 1 -5.79 10.97 4.50
CA MET A 1 -5.39 9.96 3.50
C MET A 1 -6.48 9.69 2.47
N LEU A 2 -7.69 9.27 2.85
CA LEU A 2 -8.73 8.86 1.88
C LEU A 2 -9.06 9.87 0.78
N ARG A 3 -8.95 11.18 1.06
CA ARG A 3 -9.14 12.23 0.04
C ARG A 3 -8.06 12.26 -1.05
N LEU A 4 -6.87 11.73 -0.78
CA LEU A 4 -5.79 11.61 -1.76
C LEU A 4 -5.93 10.35 -2.61
N LEU A 5 -6.65 9.33 -2.13
CA LEU A 5 -6.73 8.03 -2.79
C LEU A 5 -7.24 8.13 -4.24
N PRO A 6 -8.31 8.91 -4.57
CA PRO A 6 -8.72 9.09 -5.95
C PRO A 6 -7.64 9.73 -6.83
N LEU A 7 -6.95 10.76 -6.32
CA LEU A 7 -5.93 11.50 -7.06
C LEU A 7 -4.68 10.65 -7.37
N ILE A 8 -4.32 9.76 -6.44
CA ILE A 8 -3.20 8.82 -6.64
C ILE A 8 -3.62 7.75 -7.64
N ARG A 9 -4.85 7.24 -7.53
CA ARG A 9 -5.40 6.20 -8.41
C ARG A 9 -5.56 6.63 -9.87
N GLU A 10 -5.63 7.94 -10.13
CA GLU A 10 -5.55 8.47 -11.50
C GLU A 10 -4.19 8.21 -12.18
N GLN A 11 -3.13 7.98 -11.39
CA GLN A 11 -1.75 7.90 -11.88
C GLN A 11 -1.09 6.56 -11.59
N PHE A 12 -1.50 5.86 -10.54
CA PHE A 12 -0.88 4.62 -10.08
C PHE A 12 -1.92 3.62 -9.58
N PRO A 13 -1.76 2.31 -9.84
CA PRO A 13 -2.53 1.29 -9.14
C PRO A 13 -2.27 1.37 -7.64
N VAL A 14 -3.33 1.33 -6.83
CA VAL A 14 -3.21 1.39 -5.36
C VAL A 14 -3.79 0.14 -4.72
N GLY A 15 -2.98 -0.47 -3.84
CA GLY A 15 -3.39 -1.59 -3.01
C GLY A 15 -3.50 -1.23 -1.53
N VAL A 16 -4.28 -2.01 -0.79
CA VAL A 16 -4.28 -2.01 0.68
C VAL A 16 -3.86 -3.39 1.20
N LEU A 17 -2.81 -3.40 2.02
CA LEU A 17 -2.29 -4.59 2.71
C LEU A 17 -2.52 -4.43 4.22
N SER A 18 -3.40 -5.24 4.80
CA SER A 18 -3.86 -5.05 6.18
C SER A 18 -3.91 -6.36 6.95
N ASN A 19 -3.37 -6.38 8.17
CA ASN A 19 -3.62 -7.49 9.10
C ASN A 19 -5.08 -7.41 9.56
N SER A 20 -5.95 -8.19 8.94
CA SER A 20 -7.40 -8.06 9.07
C SER A 20 -8.10 -9.32 8.59
N THR A 21 -9.37 -9.45 8.98
CA THR A 21 -10.23 -10.56 8.56
C THR A 21 -10.79 -10.35 7.16
N ASP A 22 -11.55 -11.33 6.68
CA ASP A 22 -12.34 -11.26 5.45
C ASP A 22 -13.39 -10.12 5.46
N ALA A 23 -13.77 -9.62 6.64
CA ALA A 23 -14.66 -8.49 6.80
C ALA A 23 -14.17 -7.19 6.13
N LEU A 24 -12.86 -7.04 5.90
CA LEU A 24 -12.28 -5.83 5.29
C LEU A 24 -12.98 -5.44 3.98
N HIS A 25 -13.36 -6.42 3.16
CA HIS A 25 -14.06 -6.16 1.90
C HIS A 25 -15.42 -5.48 2.12
N ALA A 26 -16.19 -5.98 3.09
CA ALA A 26 -17.49 -5.41 3.44
C ALA A 26 -17.33 -4.02 4.08
N ASP A 27 -16.32 -3.83 4.92
CA ASP A 27 -16.06 -2.54 5.57
C ASP A 27 -15.68 -1.46 4.55
N LEU A 28 -14.79 -1.78 3.59
CA LEU A 28 -14.43 -0.87 2.51
C LEU A 28 -15.65 -0.49 1.66
N ALA A 29 -16.48 -1.47 1.30
CA ALA A 29 -17.70 -1.23 0.53
C ALA A 29 -18.71 -0.36 1.30
N HIS A 30 -18.89 -0.62 2.60
CA HIS A 30 -19.77 0.16 3.47
C HIS A 30 -19.36 1.64 3.52
N HIS A 31 -18.06 1.90 3.53
CA HIS A 31 -17.51 3.26 3.54
C HIS A 31 -17.32 3.88 2.14
N GLY A 32 -17.66 3.16 1.07
CA GLY A 32 -17.46 3.62 -0.31
C GLY A 32 -15.98 3.81 -0.68
N ILE A 33 -15.06 3.14 0.02
CA ILE A 33 -13.62 3.22 -0.22
C ILE A 33 -13.25 2.10 -1.19
N THR A 34 -12.52 2.44 -2.24
CA THR A 34 -12.11 1.45 -3.25
C THR A 34 -10.60 1.48 -3.44
N PHE A 35 -10.03 0.30 -3.62
CA PHE A 35 -8.65 0.04 -4.00
C PHE A 35 -8.64 -0.86 -5.22
N ASP A 36 -7.56 -0.82 -6.00
CA ASP A 36 -7.38 -1.71 -7.15
C ASP A 36 -7.02 -3.13 -6.67
N HIS A 37 -6.37 -3.23 -5.51
CA HIS A 37 -6.06 -4.48 -4.83
C HIS A 37 -6.39 -4.41 -3.34
N VAL A 38 -7.20 -5.34 -2.84
CA VAL A 38 -7.54 -5.45 -1.41
C VAL A 38 -6.95 -6.76 -0.90
N MET A 39 -6.06 -6.67 0.10
CA MET A 39 -5.25 -7.79 0.59
C MET A 39 -5.29 -7.85 2.12
N PRO A 40 -6.40 -8.33 2.70
CA PRO A 40 -6.44 -8.66 4.12
C PRO A 40 -5.59 -9.91 4.37
N SER A 41 -4.96 -10.01 5.53
CA SER A 41 -4.15 -11.19 5.86
C SER A 41 -4.96 -12.49 5.91
N ALA A 42 -6.26 -12.44 6.19
CA ALA A 42 -7.17 -13.58 6.03
C ALA A 42 -7.17 -14.17 4.61
N ASP A 43 -7.06 -13.32 3.57
CA ASP A 43 -6.99 -13.76 2.17
C ASP A 43 -5.57 -14.19 1.77
N LEU A 44 -4.55 -13.64 2.43
CA LEU A 44 -3.14 -13.95 2.16
C LEU A 44 -2.67 -15.21 2.89
N GLY A 45 -3.34 -15.60 3.99
CA GLY A 45 -2.88 -16.65 4.91
C GLY A 45 -1.61 -16.28 5.68
N VAL A 46 -1.19 -15.00 5.66
CA VAL A 46 0.00 -14.51 6.34
C VAL A 46 -0.15 -13.03 6.71
N ASP A 47 0.33 -12.67 7.89
CA ASP A 47 0.32 -11.32 8.43
C ASP A 47 1.64 -10.57 8.20
N LYS A 48 1.58 -9.24 8.11
CA LYS A 48 2.72 -8.37 8.43
C LYS A 48 3.12 -8.58 9.90
N PRO A 49 4.41 -8.56 10.27
CA PRO A 49 5.56 -8.11 9.48
C PRO A 49 6.26 -9.22 8.68
N SER A 50 5.64 -10.38 8.44
CA SER A 50 6.29 -11.45 7.68
C SER A 50 6.76 -10.93 6.31
N PRO A 51 8.03 -11.14 5.92
CA PRO A 51 8.52 -10.79 4.58
C PRO A 51 7.69 -11.41 3.44
N HIS A 52 7.02 -12.53 3.72
CA HIS A 52 6.15 -13.21 2.75
C HIS A 52 4.90 -12.39 2.42
N ALA A 53 4.33 -11.65 3.37
CA ALA A 53 3.16 -10.81 3.14
C ALA A 53 3.45 -9.73 2.08
N TYR A 54 4.62 -9.09 2.14
CA TYR A 54 5.03 -8.06 1.17
C TYR A 54 5.34 -8.64 -0.22
N ARG A 55 5.92 -9.85 -0.28
CA ARG A 55 6.14 -10.54 -1.57
C ARG A 55 4.82 -10.92 -2.23
N LEU A 56 3.89 -11.50 -1.49
CA LEU A 56 2.55 -11.81 -2.00
C LEU A 56 1.80 -10.55 -2.45
N ALA A 57 1.98 -9.43 -1.75
CA ALA A 57 1.40 -8.15 -2.18
C ALA A 57 2.00 -7.69 -3.51
N ALA A 58 3.32 -7.79 -3.67
CA ALA A 58 3.99 -7.46 -4.93
C ALA A 58 3.54 -8.34 -6.10
N GLU A 59 3.41 -9.65 -5.85
CA GLU A 59 2.88 -10.62 -6.82
C GLU A 59 1.44 -10.30 -7.23
N ARG A 60 0.56 -10.01 -6.26
CA ARG A 60 -0.85 -9.65 -6.55
C ARG A 60 -0.98 -8.34 -7.33
N MET A 61 -0.07 -7.40 -7.12
CA MET A 61 -0.02 -6.14 -7.87
C MET A 61 0.72 -6.28 -9.21
N ALA A 62 1.32 -7.45 -9.51
CA ALA A 62 2.15 -7.70 -10.68
C ALA A 62 3.31 -6.69 -10.85
N THR A 63 3.89 -6.24 -9.73
CA THR A 63 4.94 -5.21 -9.69
C THR A 63 6.17 -5.74 -8.98
N ALA A 64 7.36 -5.40 -9.46
CA ALA A 64 8.60 -5.78 -8.77
C ALA A 64 8.67 -5.10 -7.38
N PRO A 65 9.18 -5.77 -6.33
CA PRO A 65 9.27 -5.19 -4.99
C PRO A 65 9.93 -3.81 -4.97
N GLY A 66 11.03 -3.62 -5.72
CA GLY A 66 11.77 -2.36 -5.79
C GLY A 66 11.01 -1.19 -6.42
N ASP A 67 9.89 -1.46 -7.10
CA ASP A 67 9.03 -0.45 -7.74
C ASP A 67 7.75 -0.16 -6.91
N LEU A 68 7.60 -0.80 -5.75
CA LEU A 68 6.46 -0.59 -4.86
C LEU A 68 6.78 0.37 -3.73
N LEU A 69 6.06 1.49 -3.73
CA LEU A 69 5.99 2.40 -2.59
C LEU A 69 5.06 1.84 -1.52
N TYR A 70 5.56 1.66 -0.31
CA TYR A 70 4.82 1.14 0.83
C TYR A 70 4.78 2.17 1.96
N PHE A 71 3.61 2.39 2.53
CA PHE A 71 3.37 3.32 3.64
C PHE A 71 2.65 2.60 4.77
N ASP A 72 3.17 2.73 5.99
CA ASP A 72 2.58 2.16 7.20
C ASP A 72 2.98 3.00 8.41
N ASP A 73 2.12 3.09 9.41
CA ASP A 73 2.37 3.83 10.65
C ASP A 73 3.14 3.00 11.69
N GLU A 74 3.25 1.68 11.50
CA GLU A 74 4.03 0.79 12.37
C GLU A 74 5.50 0.67 11.87
N PRO A 75 6.49 1.20 12.62
CA PRO A 75 7.90 1.18 12.19
C PRO A 75 8.45 -0.22 11.94
N THR A 76 7.94 -1.23 12.65
CA THR A 76 8.35 -2.63 12.46
C THR A 76 7.91 -3.17 11.10
N PHE A 77 6.75 -2.74 10.62
CA PHE A 77 6.22 -3.15 9.32
C PHE A 77 7.02 -2.49 8.20
N VAL A 78 7.31 -1.19 8.35
CA VAL A 78 8.19 -0.43 7.43
C VAL A 78 9.56 -1.10 7.29
N ARG A 79 10.23 -1.41 8.41
CA ARG A 79 11.54 -2.09 8.38
C ARG A 79 11.49 -3.44 7.67
N SER A 80 10.42 -4.20 7.89
CA SER A 80 10.26 -5.54 7.31
C SER A 80 9.93 -5.48 5.82
N ALA A 81 9.13 -4.49 5.40
CA ALA A 81 8.86 -4.21 3.99
C ALA A 81 10.13 -3.79 3.24
N ALA A 82 10.94 -2.90 3.84
CA ALA A 82 12.24 -2.51 3.28
C ALA A 82 13.18 -3.71 3.15
N ALA A 83 13.26 -4.58 4.16
CA ALA A 83 14.04 -5.81 4.11
C ALA A 83 13.53 -6.82 3.05
N ALA A 84 12.24 -6.74 2.68
CA ALA A 84 11.64 -7.50 1.58
C ALA A 84 11.86 -6.85 0.19
N GLY A 85 12.54 -5.70 0.13
CA GLY A 85 12.93 -5.01 -1.11
C GLY A 85 11.99 -3.89 -1.55
N LEU A 86 10.99 -3.53 -0.74
CA LEU A 86 10.04 -2.44 -1.07
C LEU A 86 10.62 -1.07 -0.74
N GLN A 87 10.15 -0.04 -1.45
CA GLN A 87 10.38 1.35 -1.08
C GLN A 87 9.44 1.74 0.08
N ALA A 88 9.83 1.40 1.31
CA ALA A 88 8.98 1.51 2.49
C ALA A 88 9.24 2.80 3.30
N HIS A 89 8.16 3.48 3.68
CA HIS A 89 8.18 4.75 4.37
C HIS A 89 7.23 4.76 5.57
N LEU A 90 7.69 5.34 6.69
CA LEU A 90 6.83 5.58 7.84
C LEU A 90 5.79 6.64 7.48
N PHE A 91 4.53 6.32 7.66
CA PHE A 91 3.43 7.23 7.44
C PHE A 91 3.10 7.98 8.73
N MET A 92 3.31 9.30 8.71
CA MET A 92 2.88 10.20 9.80
C MET A 92 1.73 11.10 9.35
N SER A 93 1.68 11.45 8.07
CA SER A 93 0.69 12.36 7.52
C SER A 93 0.48 12.18 6.02
N ALA A 94 -0.64 12.72 5.51
CA ALA A 94 -0.94 12.73 4.09
C ALA A 94 0.12 13.43 3.22
N THR A 95 0.85 14.39 3.79
CA THR A 95 1.93 15.12 3.11
C THR A 95 3.10 14.19 2.75
N ASP A 96 3.35 13.15 3.55
CA ASP A 96 4.47 12.22 3.34
C ASP A 96 4.30 11.46 2.02
N VAL A 97 3.07 11.05 1.71
CA VAL A 97 2.75 10.36 0.46
C VAL A 97 2.99 11.26 -0.75
N GLN A 98 2.57 12.53 -0.67
CA GLN A 98 2.76 13.50 -1.77
C GLN A 98 4.24 13.79 -2.04
N GLN A 99 5.06 13.89 -1.00
CA GLN A 99 6.51 14.15 -1.14
C GLN A 99 7.25 13.00 -1.83
N HIS A 100 6.83 11.75 -1.59
CA HIS A 100 7.47 10.58 -2.19
C HIS A 100 6.96 10.33 -3.62
N LEU A 101 5.67 10.55 -3.90
CA LEU A 101 5.14 10.47 -5.26
C LEU A 101 5.76 11.51 -6.20
N GLY A 102 6.03 12.73 -5.71
CA GLY A 102 6.69 13.78 -6.51
C GLY A 102 8.14 13.48 -6.90
N ARG A 103 8.79 12.50 -6.24
CA ARG A 103 10.19 12.12 -6.48
C ARG A 103 10.35 10.94 -7.46
N CYS A 104 9.33 10.12 -7.65
CA CYS A 104 9.36 8.95 -8.53
C CYS A 104 9.20 9.27 -10.03
N CYS A 105 9.54 10.49 -10.48
CA CYS A 105 9.37 10.95 -11.86
C CYS A 105 7.91 10.88 -12.37
N VAL A 106 7.10 11.84 -11.96
CA VAL A 106 5.89 12.21 -12.71
C VAL A 106 5.99 13.64 -13.17
N LYS A 107 6.07 13.85 -14.49
CA LYS A 107 5.75 15.16 -15.08
C LYS A 107 4.25 15.35 -14.93
N VAL A 108 3.83 16.06 -13.88
CA VAL A 108 2.50 16.66 -13.80
C VAL A 108 2.37 17.58 -15.01
N ARG A 109 1.56 17.19 -16.01
CA ARG A 109 1.11 18.15 -17.02
C ARG A 109 0.04 19.01 -16.35
N THR A 110 0.37 20.28 -16.19
CA THR A 110 -0.57 21.36 -15.89
C THR A 110 -1.59 21.55 -17.00
#